data_AF-A0A840ZKV0-F1
#
_entry.id   AF-A0A840ZKV0-F1
#
_cell.length_a   1.000
_cell.length_b   1.000
_cell.length_c   1.000
_cell.angle_alpha   90.00
_cell.angle_beta   90.00
_cell.angle_gamma   90.00
#
_symmetry.space_group_name_H-M   'P 1'
#
loop_
_entity.id
_entity.type
_entity.pdbx_description
1 polymer ?
#
loop_
_entity_poly.entity_id
_entity_poly.type
_entity_poly.pdbx_seq_one_letter_code
_entity_poly.pdbx_strand_id
1 'polypeptide(L)'
;MELSAAIAGFNTLRPGALVTMIGDSQYVIKAFTEWLPGWKAKGWEASNKKPVLNVEPWQALELAVARHLSVTWQWVRGHRCHRRQRSSSPSDRPSWAFRP
;
A
#
# COMPACT_ATOMS: atom_id res chain seq x y z
N MET A 1 15.37 2.56 -1.36
CA MET A 1 15.01 3.61 -0.40
C MET A 1 13.54 3.53 0.06
N GLU A 2 12.57 3.07 -0.75
CA GLU A 2 11.22 2.71 -0.26
C GLU A 2 11.12 1.26 0.29
N LEU A 3 11.68 0.29 -0.43
CA LEU A 3 11.63 -1.14 -0.05
C LEU A 3 12.33 -1.43 1.27
N SER A 4 13.46 -0.77 1.55
CA SER A 4 14.23 -0.96 2.79
C SER A 4 13.42 -0.58 4.03
N ALA A 5 12.58 0.46 3.95
CA ALA A 5 11.69 0.88 5.02
C ALA A 5 10.59 -0.17 5.26
N ALA A 6 10.01 -0.71 4.18
CA ALA A 6 9.06 -1.82 4.29
C ALA A 6 9.70 -3.06 4.93
N ILE A 7 10.89 -3.47 4.48
CA ILE A 7 11.64 -4.61 5.05
C ILE A 7 11.89 -4.40 6.54
N ALA A 8 12.38 -3.21 6.93
CA ALA A 8 12.61 -2.88 8.33
C ALA A 8 11.32 -2.96 9.15
N GLY A 9 10.21 -2.45 8.62
CA GLY A 9 8.88 -2.56 9.26
C GLY A 9 8.43 -4.01 9.43
N PHE A 10 8.58 -4.86 8.43
CA PHE A 10 8.23 -6.29 8.56
C PHE A 10 9.16 -7.03 9.53
N ASN A 11 10.42 -6.63 9.65
CA ASN A 11 11.39 -7.23 10.56
C ASN A 11 11.17 -6.85 12.03
N THR A 12 10.55 -5.70 12.32
CA THR A 12 10.21 -5.30 13.70
C THR A 12 8.92 -5.94 14.19
N LEU A 13 8.05 -6.38 13.27
CA LEU A 13 6.81 -7.07 13.61
C LEU A 13 7.07 -8.50 14.09
N ARG A 14 6.23 -8.98 15.02
CA ARG A 14 6.34 -10.34 15.54
C ARG A 14 6.01 -11.35 14.44
N PRO A 15 6.76 -12.47 14.35
CA PRO A 15 6.40 -13.55 13.43
C PRO A 15 5.00 -14.07 13.75
N GLY A 16 4.22 -14.39 12.72
CA GLY A 16 2.81 -14.81 12.85
C GLY A 16 1.79 -13.69 13.03
N ALA A 17 2.19 -12.42 12.95
CA ALA A 17 1.23 -11.31 12.96
C ALA A 17 0.41 -11.26 11.65
N LEU A 18 -0.79 -10.68 11.74
CA LEU A 18 -1.58 -10.26 10.58
C LEU A 18 -1.11 -8.85 10.21
N VAL A 19 -0.58 -8.67 8.99
CA VAL A 19 0.00 -7.40 8.57
C VAL A 19 -0.75 -6.86 7.37
N THR A 20 -1.15 -5.58 7.43
CA THR A 20 -1.73 -4.88 6.27
C THR A 20 -0.74 -3.83 5.80
N MET A 21 -0.16 -4.04 4.62
CA MET A 21 0.68 -3.05 3.97
C MET A 21 -0.18 -2.12 3.12
N ILE A 22 -0.21 -0.84 3.51
CA ILE A 22 -0.89 0.22 2.78
C ILE A 22 0.17 1.06 2.08
N GLY A 23 0.09 1.16 0.75
CA GLY A 23 1.02 1.95 -0.05
C GLY A 23 0.32 2.65 -1.20
N ASP A 24 0.85 3.79 -1.61
CA ASP A 24 0.40 4.52 -2.80
C ASP A 24 1.11 4.08 -4.08
N SER A 25 2.24 3.40 -3.91
CA SER A 25 3.03 2.82 -4.99
C SER A 25 2.34 1.59 -5.60
N GLN A 26 1.62 1.80 -6.70
CA GLN A 26 1.08 0.70 -7.54
C GLN A 26 2.17 -0.29 -7.95
N TYR A 27 3.39 0.19 -8.16
CA TYR A 27 4.53 -0.64 -8.55
C TYR A 27 4.83 -1.73 -7.53
N VAL A 28 4.90 -1.40 -6.24
CA VAL A 28 5.19 -2.36 -5.17
C VAL A 28 4.05 -3.38 -5.04
N ILE A 29 2.81 -2.90 -5.09
CA ILE A 29 1.64 -3.75 -4.91
C ILE A 29 1.52 -4.75 -6.07
N LYS A 30 1.62 -4.28 -7.32
CA LYS A 30 1.63 -5.17 -8.49
C LYS A 30 2.83 -6.12 -8.50
N ALA A 31 3.98 -5.68 -8.01
CA ALA A 31 5.13 -6.56 -7.89
C ALA A 31 4.85 -7.74 -6.96
N PHE A 32 4.18 -7.52 -5.82
CA PHE A 32 3.81 -8.59 -4.89
C PHE A 32 2.63 -9.44 -5.34
N THR A 33 1.64 -8.86 -6.00
CA THR A 33 0.44 -9.59 -6.39
C THR A 33 0.56 -10.30 -7.73
N GLU A 34 1.26 -9.70 -8.70
CA GLU A 34 1.29 -10.18 -10.10
C GLU A 34 2.68 -10.69 -10.52
N TRP A 35 3.76 -9.98 -10.17
CA TRP A 35 5.08 -10.26 -10.77
C TRP A 35 5.93 -11.25 -9.98
N LEU A 36 5.95 -11.17 -8.65
CA LEU A 36 6.75 -12.04 -7.78
C LEU A 36 6.53 -13.53 -8.05
N PRO A 37 5.28 -14.03 -8.18
CA PRO A 37 5.04 -15.43 -8.54
C PRO A 37 5.66 -15.80 -9.90
N GLY A 38 5.55 -14.90 -10.88
CA GLY A 38 6.11 -15.09 -12.22
C GLY A 38 7.64 -15.04 -12.24
N TRP A 39 8.26 -14.12 -11.50
CA TRP A 39 9.71 -14.03 -11.36
C TRP A 39 10.26 -15.27 -10.68
N LYS A 40 9.61 -15.76 -9.62
CA LYS A 40 10.03 -16.98 -8.91
C LYS A 40 9.98 -18.21 -9.83
N ALA A 41 8.91 -18.36 -10.61
CA ALA A 41 8.77 -19.44 -11.59
C ALA A 41 9.83 -19.38 -12.71
N LYS A 42 10.33 -18.18 -13.03
CA LYS A 42 11.36 -17.94 -14.07
C LYS A 42 12.77 -17.74 -13.50
N GLY A 43 13.00 -18.00 -12.22
CA GLY A 43 14.33 -17.84 -11.61
C GLY A 43 14.83 -16.38 -11.53
N TRP A 44 13.94 -15.43 -11.24
CA TRP A 44 14.20 -13.99 -11.14
C TRP A 44 14.50 -13.28 -12.47
N GLU A 45 13.88 -13.77 -13.55
CA GLU A 45 13.95 -13.17 -14.88
C GLU A 45 12.70 -12.33 -15.20
N ALA A 46 12.90 -11.09 -15.64
CA ALA A 46 11.82 -10.21 -16.10
C ALA A 46 11.34 -10.62 -17.51
N SER A 47 10.15 -10.17 -17.93
CA SER A 47 9.59 -10.48 -19.26
C SER A 47 10.51 -10.13 -20.44
N ASN A 48 11.48 -9.23 -20.25
CA ASN A 48 12.43 -8.85 -21.28
C ASN A 48 13.70 -9.74 -21.32
N LYS A 49 13.66 -10.94 -20.72
CA LYS A 49 14.83 -11.84 -20.55
C LYS A 49 16.03 -11.19 -19.86
N LYS A 50 15.77 -10.15 -19.07
CA LYS A 50 16.78 -9.46 -18.28
C LYS A 50 16.63 -9.88 -16.83
N PRO A 51 17.72 -9.97 -16.06
CA PRO A 51 17.61 -10.14 -14.62
C PRO A 51 16.77 -8.99 -14.07
N VAL A 52 15.86 -9.32 -13.15
CA VAL A 52 15.07 -8.30 -12.47
C VAL A 52 16.03 -7.30 -11.82
N LEU A 53 15.78 -6.00 -11.99
CA LEU A 53 16.58 -4.98 -11.31
C LEU A 53 16.25 -5.02 -9.82
N ASN A 54 17.30 -5.07 -8.98
CA ASN A 54 17.20 -5.12 -7.52
C ASN A 54 16.56 -6.41 -6.97
N VAL A 55 16.95 -7.60 -7.45
CA VAL A 55 16.46 -8.90 -6.93
C VAL A 55 16.67 -9.05 -5.41
N GLU A 56 17.84 -8.66 -4.89
CA GLU A 56 18.17 -8.81 -3.47
C GLU A 56 17.10 -8.23 -2.51
N PRO A 57 16.70 -6.95 -2.61
CA PRO A 57 15.68 -6.41 -1.73
C PRO A 57 14.30 -7.06 -1.91
N TRP A 58 13.97 -7.58 -3.10
CA TRP A 58 12.74 -8.34 -3.30
C TRP A 58 12.77 -9.68 -2.56
N GLN A 59 13.89 -10.40 -2.64
CA GLN A 59 14.08 -11.65 -1.90
C GLN A 59 14.04 -11.41 -0.39
N ALA A 60 14.74 -10.39 0.10
CA ALA A 60 14.73 -10.03 1.50
C ALA A 60 13.33 -9.65 2.01
N LEU A 61 12.55 -8.92 1.21
CA LEU A 61 11.18 -8.56 1.56
C LEU A 61 10.22 -9.75 1.49
N GLU A 62 10.36 -10.65 0.51
CA GLU A 62 9.58 -11.91 0.46
C GLU A 62 9.85 -12.74 1.72
N LEU A 63 11.12 -12.91 2.11
CA LEU A 63 11.49 -13.63 3.31
C LEU A 63 10.91 -12.97 4.57
N ALA A 64 10.93 -11.63 4.66
CA ALA A 64 10.34 -10.92 5.78
C ALA A 64 8.81 -11.07 5.83
N VAL A 65 8.14 -11.04 4.67
CA VAL A 65 6.69 -11.24 4.52
C VAL A 65 6.29 -12.67 4.87
N ALA A 66 7.07 -13.66 4.46
CA ALA A 66 6.81 -15.09 4.71
C ALA A 66 6.85 -15.48 6.20
N ARG A 67 7.42 -14.61 7.07
CA ARG A 67 7.40 -14.80 8.54
C ARG A 67 6.05 -14.49 9.17
N HIS A 68 5.15 -13.82 8.44
CA HIS A 68 3.84 -13.39 8.92
C HIS A 68 2.75 -14.36 8.46
N LEU A 69 1.70 -14.53 9.28
CA LEU A 69 0.66 -15.52 8.99
C LEU A 69 -0.20 -15.10 7.80
N SER A 70 -0.45 -13.80 7.67
CA SER A 70 -1.19 -13.22 6.56
C SER A 70 -0.68 -11.80 6.30
N VAL A 71 -0.46 -11.49 5.02
CA VAL A 71 -0.11 -10.15 4.58
C VAL A 71 -1.12 -9.67 3.54
N THR A 72 -1.82 -8.58 3.86
CA THR A 72 -2.79 -7.94 2.98
C THR A 72 -2.18 -6.71 2.33
N TRP A 73 -2.28 -6.63 1.00
CA TRP A 73 -1.77 -5.51 0.22
C TRP A 73 -2.92 -4.58 -0.14
N GLN A 74 -2.89 -3.34 0.36
CA GLN A 74 -3.88 -2.33 0.06
C GLN A 74 -3.25 -1.17 -0.70
N TRP A 75 -3.76 -0.93 -1.91
CA TRP A 75 -3.38 0.23 -2.69
C TRP A 75 -4.31 1.40 -2.38
N VAL A 76 -3.71 2.52 -1.98
CA VAL A 76 -4.41 3.79 -1.83
C VAL A 76 -3.93 4.76 -2.90
N ARG A 77 -4.82 5.60 -3.44
CA ARG A 77 -4.38 6.68 -4.34
C ARG A 77 -3.66 7.76 -3.53
N GLY A 78 -2.33 7.73 -3.53
CA GLY A 78 -1.49 8.88 -3.15
C GLY A 78 -1.77 10.04 -4.11
N HIS A 79 -1.99 11.23 -3.55
CA HIS A 79 -2.45 12.46 -4.21
C HIS A 79 -3.90 12.50 -4.69
N ARG A 80 -4.83 12.51 -3.74
CA ARG A 80 -5.89 13.53 -3.78
C ARG A 80 -5.65 14.54 -2.68
N CYS A 81 -4.86 15.56 -3.02
CA CYS A 81 -5.05 16.86 -2.41
C CYS A 81 -6.44 17.35 -2.84
N HIS A 82 -7.46 17.09 -2.02
CA HIS A 82 -8.68 17.89 -2.09
C HIS A 82 -9.07 18.35 -0.69
N ARG A 83 -8.43 19.45 -0.30
CA ARG A 83 -9.09 20.50 0.47
C ARG A 83 -10.42 20.84 -0.21
N ARG A 84 -11.55 20.45 0.38
CA ARG A 84 -12.90 21.08 0.34
C ARG A 84 -13.74 20.38 1.41
N GLN A 85 -14.54 21.04 2.24
CA GLN A 85 -14.91 22.44 2.41
C GLN A 85 -15.36 22.56 3.87
N ARG A 86 -14.86 23.55 4.62
CA ARG A 86 -15.58 24.00 5.82
C ARG A 86 -16.92 24.53 5.31
N SER A 87 -18.02 24.02 5.85
CA SER A 87 -19.37 24.40 5.50
C SER A 87 -19.55 25.91 5.72
N SER A 88 -19.37 26.70 4.66
CA SER A 88 -19.80 28.09 4.63
C SER A 88 -21.20 28.10 4.02
N SER A 89 -22.21 27.95 4.86
CA SER A 89 -23.56 28.43 4.57
C SER A 89 -24.22 28.91 5.86
N PRO A 90 -24.11 30.21 6.20
CA PRO A 90 -25.11 30.87 7.02
C PRO A 90 -26.01 31.68 6.09
N SER A 91 -26.90 31.00 5.39
CA SER A 91 -27.99 31.64 4.66
C SER A 91 -29.05 30.59 4.35
N ASP A 92 -30.01 30.41 5.25
CA ASP A 92 -31.39 30.80 4.92
C ASP A 92 -32.31 30.71 6.16
N ARG A 93 -32.76 31.92 6.56
CA ARG A 93 -34.05 32.26 7.20
C ARG A 93 -34.35 31.85 8.66
N PRO A 94 -34.61 32.84 9.55
CA PRO A 94 -35.43 32.61 10.72
C PRO A 94 -36.90 32.55 10.27
N SER A 95 -37.50 31.37 10.33
CA SER A 95 -38.94 31.20 10.27
C SER A 95 -39.55 31.75 11.56
N TRP A 96 -40.06 32.96 11.46
CA TRP A 96 -41.16 33.47 12.29
C TRP A 96 -42.29 32.42 12.29
N ALA A 97 -42.32 31.57 13.29
CA ALA A 97 -43.43 30.64 13.51
C ALA A 97 -43.66 30.49 15.02
N PHE A 98 -44.07 31.60 15.62
CA PHE A 98 -44.79 31.60 16.90
C PHE A 98 -46.03 32.49 16.75
N ARG A 99 -47.17 31.82 16.61
CA ARG A 99 -48.50 32.22 17.14
C ARG A 99 -48.84 31.10 18.14
N PRO A 100 -49.59 31.32 19.23
CA PRO A 100 -50.71 32.24 19.40
C PRO A 100 -50.38 33.57 20.07
#